data_AF-A0A7C1BKW8-F1
#
_entry.id   AF-A0A7C1BKW8-F1
#
_cell.length_a   1.000
_cell.length_b   1.000
_cell.length_c   1.000
_cell.angle_alpha   90.00
_cell.angle_beta   90.00
_cell.angle_gamma   90.00
#
_symmetry.space_group_name_H-M   'P 1'
#
loop_
_entity.id
_entity.type
_entity.pdbx_description
1 polymer ?
#
loop_
_entity_poly.entity_id
_entity_poly.type
_entity_poly.pdbx_seq_one_letter_code
_entity_poly.pdbx_strand_id
1 'polypeptide(L)'
;INSILREKLDEVTNRWGVKITSVEIREILPPSQVLEAMIKQMEAERVRRATVTEADGKRVASIKMAEGQKKATIIRAEATKKALILRAEAKRQASILKAEGYSRALDTIYNVAKDIDSKTLTIQYLDRLRNIATGSWKKYVIPTELLNITGQVGKIIDSVSSGSKSKTKLGQE
;
A
#
# COMPACT_ATOMS: atom_id res chain seq x y z
N ILE A 1 59.07 -33.65 24.91
CA ILE A 1 60.30 -32.92 25.29
C ILE A 1 60.82 -33.41 26.65
N ASN A 2 60.08 -33.31 27.74
CA ASN A 2 60.55 -33.73 29.08
C ASN A 2 60.92 -35.22 29.17
N SER A 3 60.17 -36.12 28.52
CA SER A 3 60.52 -37.56 28.46
C SER A 3 61.86 -37.81 27.76
N ILE A 4 62.14 -37.06 26.69
CA ILE A 4 63.36 -37.18 25.88
C ILE A 4 64.58 -36.72 26.71
N LEU A 5 64.41 -35.63 27.47
CA LEU A 5 65.45 -35.13 28.37
C LEU A 5 65.74 -36.09 29.51
N ARG A 6 64.70 -36.70 30.11
CA ARG A 6 64.88 -37.70 31.17
C ARG A 6 65.68 -38.91 30.68
N GLU A 7 65.31 -39.46 29.53
CA GLU A 7 65.95 -40.63 28.94
C GLU A 7 67.44 -40.39 28.64
N LYS A 8 67.77 -39.23 28.04
CA LYS A 8 69.16 -38.85 27.74
C LYS A 8 70.01 -38.63 28.98
N LEU A 9 69.43 -38.07 30.04
CA LEU A 9 70.15 -37.86 31.29
C LEU A 9 70.33 -39.18 32.07
N ASP A 10 69.31 -40.04 32.10
CA ASP A 10 69.36 -41.34 32.76
C ASP A 10 70.40 -42.27 32.11
N GLU A 11 70.53 -42.23 30.78
CA GLU A 11 71.56 -42.95 30.00
C GLU A 11 72.99 -42.61 30.48
N VAL A 12 73.26 -41.34 30.77
CA VAL A 12 74.58 -40.86 31.18
C VAL A 12 74.84 -41.10 32.68
N THR A 13 73.82 -40.90 33.54
CA THR A 13 73.97 -41.02 35.00
C THR A 13 73.94 -42.45 35.52
N ASN A 14 73.47 -43.41 34.73
CA ASN A 14 73.42 -44.83 35.11
C ASN A 14 74.82 -45.39 35.43
N ARG A 15 75.87 -44.91 34.73
CA ARG A 15 77.27 -45.28 35.00
C ARG A 15 77.77 -44.88 36.39
N TRP A 16 77.09 -43.92 37.03
CA TRP A 16 77.44 -43.36 38.33
C TRP A 16 76.48 -43.84 39.44
N GLY A 17 75.56 -44.75 39.12
CA GLY A 17 74.62 -45.36 40.07
C GLY A 17 73.46 -44.47 40.51
N VAL A 18 73.18 -43.37 39.81
CA VAL A 18 72.11 -42.42 40.15
C VAL A 18 70.97 -42.53 39.12
N LYS A 19 69.74 -42.77 39.61
CA LYS A 19 68.52 -42.89 38.78
C LYS A 19 67.72 -41.58 38.83
N ILE A 20 67.33 -41.08 37.66
CA ILE A 20 66.61 -39.80 37.56
C ILE A 20 65.11 -40.05 37.51
N THR A 21 64.37 -39.51 38.50
CA THR A 21 62.92 -39.76 38.64
C THR A 21 62.07 -38.83 37.76
N SER A 22 62.40 -37.53 37.71
CA SER A 22 61.65 -36.52 36.95
C SER A 22 62.55 -35.37 36.48
N VAL A 23 62.25 -34.83 35.31
CA VAL A 23 62.89 -33.64 34.73
C VAL A 23 61.79 -32.66 34.35
N GLU A 24 61.87 -31.45 34.90
CA GLU A 24 60.98 -30.35 34.59
C GLU A 24 61.78 -29.17 34.04
N ILE A 25 61.34 -28.63 32.91
CA ILE A 25 61.89 -27.40 32.36
C ILE A 25 61.24 -26.25 33.12
N ARG A 26 62.04 -25.46 33.85
CA ARG A 26 61.51 -24.33 34.63
C ARG A 26 61.20 -23.13 33.75
N GLU A 27 62.18 -22.67 32.97
CA GLU A 27 62.03 -21.49 32.13
C GLU A 27 62.94 -21.60 30.90
N ILE A 28 62.43 -21.17 29.75
CA ILE A 28 63.23 -20.97 28.53
C ILE A 28 63.10 -19.49 28.18
N LEU A 29 64.21 -18.77 28.31
CA LEU A 29 64.29 -17.35 27.97
C LEU A 29 64.85 -17.22 26.55
N PRO A 30 64.00 -16.94 25.53
CA PRO A 30 64.51 -16.59 24.22
C PRO A 30 65.25 -15.25 24.28
N PRO A 31 66.24 -15.02 23.41
CA PRO A 31 66.90 -13.73 23.33
C PRO A 31 65.89 -12.63 22.96
N SER A 32 66.05 -11.44 23.57
CA SER A 32 65.10 -10.33 23.47
C SER A 32 64.74 -9.94 22.03
N GLN A 33 65.70 -9.99 21.12
CA GLN A 33 65.50 -9.67 19.69
C GLN A 33 64.48 -10.60 19.01
N VAL A 34 64.49 -11.90 19.36
CA VAL A 34 63.55 -12.88 18.79
C VAL A 34 62.16 -12.68 19.38
N LEU A 35 62.08 -12.40 20.68
CA LEU A 35 60.81 -12.12 21.36
C LEU A 35 60.12 -10.90 20.74
N GLU A 36 60.86 -9.81 20.51
CA GLU A 36 60.34 -8.57 19.94
C GLU A 36 59.83 -8.77 18.49
N ALA A 37 60.62 -9.47 17.66
CA ALA A 37 60.21 -9.81 16.30
C ALA A 37 58.94 -10.68 16.30
N MET A 38 58.85 -11.65 17.22
CA MET A 38 57.69 -12.52 17.36
C MET A 38 56.45 -11.75 17.79
N ILE A 39 56.56 -10.84 18.76
CA ILE A 39 55.45 -9.98 19.23
C ILE A 39 54.95 -9.12 18.07
N LYS A 40 55.85 -8.45 17.34
CA LYS A 40 55.50 -7.59 16.21
C LYS A 40 54.81 -8.37 15.09
N GLN A 41 55.27 -9.59 14.81
CA GLN A 41 54.63 -10.47 13.83
C GLN A 41 53.25 -10.95 14.30
N MET A 42 53.11 -11.34 15.57
CA MET A 42 51.83 -11.76 16.15
C MET A 42 50.83 -10.61 16.16
N GLU A 43 51.27 -9.39 16.48
CA GLU A 43 50.42 -8.20 16.41
C GLU A 43 49.95 -7.94 14.98
N ALA A 44 50.87 -7.95 14.00
CA ALA A 44 50.53 -7.76 12.59
C ALA A 44 49.53 -8.81 12.09
N GLU A 45 49.73 -10.08 12.43
CA GLU A 45 48.81 -11.16 12.05
C GLU A 45 47.46 -11.02 12.76
N ARG A 46 47.45 -10.60 14.03
CA ARG A 46 46.20 -10.35 14.77
C ARG A 46 45.41 -9.20 14.16
N VAL A 47 46.08 -8.09 13.83
CA VAL A 47 45.47 -6.94 13.15
C VAL A 47 44.93 -7.37 11.78
N ARG A 48 45.71 -8.13 11.00
CA ARG A 48 45.27 -8.67 9.70
C ARG A 48 44.02 -9.56 9.84
N ARG A 49 43.99 -10.46 10.83
CA ARG A 49 42.83 -11.33 11.07
C ARG A 49 41.62 -10.53 11.51
N ALA A 50 41.79 -9.54 12.37
CA ALA A 50 40.72 -8.68 12.83
C ALA A 50 40.10 -7.89 11.65
N THR A 51 40.93 -7.28 10.80
CA THR A 51 40.44 -6.50 9.65
C THR A 51 39.72 -7.36 8.61
N VAL A 52 40.23 -8.56 8.30
CA VAL A 52 39.55 -9.51 7.41
C VAL A 52 38.21 -9.93 8.00
N THR A 53 38.17 -10.29 9.29
CA THR A 53 36.95 -10.71 9.97
C THR A 53 35.91 -9.60 10.00
N GLU A 54 36.33 -8.35 10.26
CA GLU A 54 35.44 -7.19 10.24
C GLU A 54 34.90 -6.90 8.84
N ALA A 55 35.75 -6.98 7.81
CA ALA A 55 35.35 -6.78 6.41
C ALA A 55 34.32 -7.84 5.97
N ASP A 56 34.55 -9.11 6.33
CA ASP A 56 33.61 -10.19 6.06
C ASP A 56 32.28 -9.99 6.81
N GLY A 57 32.36 -9.58 8.08
CA GLY A 57 31.18 -9.21 8.87
C GLY A 57 30.35 -8.11 8.21
N LYS A 58 31.01 -7.03 7.76
CA LYS A 58 30.36 -5.92 7.03
C LYS A 58 29.75 -6.38 5.71
N ARG A 59 30.45 -7.22 4.95
CA ARG A 59 29.95 -7.78 3.68
C ARG A 59 28.69 -8.61 3.90
N VAL A 60 28.73 -9.54 4.86
CA VAL A 60 27.60 -10.42 5.19
C VAL A 60 26.42 -9.61 5.73
N ALA A 61 26.68 -8.62 6.59
CA ALA A 61 25.64 -7.72 7.10
C ALA A 61 24.97 -6.93 5.97
N SER A 62 25.74 -6.34 5.05
CA SER A 62 25.23 -5.59 3.90
C SER A 62 24.36 -6.46 2.98
N ILE A 63 24.81 -7.69 2.68
CA ILE A 63 24.03 -8.64 1.89
C ILE A 63 22.71 -8.99 2.59
N LYS A 64 22.74 -9.33 3.89
CA LYS A 64 21.52 -9.64 4.65
C LYS A 64 20.55 -8.46 4.70
N MET A 65 21.06 -7.23 4.88
CA MET A 65 20.23 -6.03 4.85
C MET A 65 19.57 -5.83 3.48
N ALA A 66 20.34 -5.96 2.39
CA ALA A 66 19.82 -5.82 1.04
C ALA A 66 18.77 -6.90 0.72
N GLU A 67 18.99 -8.15 1.11
CA GLU A 67 18.03 -9.24 0.97
C GLU A 67 16.76 -8.99 1.79
N GLY A 68 16.91 -8.55 3.04
CA GLY A 68 15.81 -8.16 3.91
C GLY A 68 14.97 -7.05 3.28
N GLN A 69 15.63 -6.02 2.75
CA GLN A 69 14.96 -4.89 2.10
C GLN A 69 14.24 -5.31 0.80
N LYS A 70 14.85 -6.18 0.00
CA LYS A 70 14.21 -6.75 -1.20
C LYS A 70 12.94 -7.52 -0.81
N LYS A 71 13.04 -8.43 0.16
CA LYS A 71 11.90 -9.22 0.67
C LYS A 71 10.81 -8.31 1.23
N ALA A 72 11.18 -7.33 2.05
CA ALA A 72 10.24 -6.37 2.62
C ALA A 72 9.51 -5.56 1.54
N THR A 73 10.21 -5.12 0.50
CA THR A 73 9.60 -4.40 -0.63
C THR A 73 8.60 -5.27 -1.39
N ILE A 74 8.94 -6.53 -1.66
CA ILE A 74 8.04 -7.48 -2.32
C ILE A 74 6.78 -7.71 -1.47
N ILE A 75 6.95 -8.01 -0.18
CA ILE A 75 5.83 -8.25 0.73
C ILE A 75 4.92 -7.01 0.82
N ARG A 76 5.51 -5.80 0.87
CA ARG A 76 4.72 -4.55 0.86
C ARG A 76 3.94 -4.39 -0.43
N ALA A 77 4.55 -4.66 -1.59
CA ALA A 77 3.87 -4.57 -2.89
C ALA A 77 2.73 -5.59 -3.02
N GLU A 78 2.92 -6.80 -2.52
CA GLU A 78 1.87 -7.82 -2.47
C GLU A 78 0.74 -7.42 -1.51
N ALA A 79 1.09 -6.88 -0.34
CA ALA A 79 0.11 -6.40 0.63
C ALA A 79 -0.72 -5.24 0.08
N THR A 80 -0.09 -4.28 -0.61
CA THR A 80 -0.81 -3.16 -1.23
C THR A 80 -1.73 -3.63 -2.35
N LYS A 81 -1.28 -4.55 -3.21
CA LYS A 81 -2.11 -5.18 -4.23
C LYS A 81 -3.34 -5.86 -3.62
N LYS A 82 -3.14 -6.72 -2.61
CA LYS A 82 -4.24 -7.40 -1.91
C LYS A 82 -5.20 -6.41 -1.27
N ALA A 83 -4.68 -5.38 -0.59
CA ALA A 83 -5.49 -4.36 0.03
C ALA A 83 -6.32 -3.55 -0.98
N LEU A 84 -5.79 -3.27 -2.17
CA LEU A 84 -6.52 -2.59 -3.24
C LEU A 84 -7.66 -3.45 -3.79
N ILE A 85 -7.42 -4.75 -4.02
CA ILE A 85 -8.44 -5.70 -4.49
C ILE A 85 -9.57 -5.79 -3.45
N LEU A 86 -9.23 -6.05 -2.19
CA LEU A 86 -10.22 -6.14 -1.11
C LEU A 86 -11.02 -4.84 -0.95
N ARG A 87 -10.40 -3.67 -1.12
CA ARG A 87 -11.11 -2.39 -1.11
C ARG A 87 -12.05 -2.24 -2.30
N ALA A 88 -11.65 -2.68 -3.49
CA ALA A 88 -12.49 -2.63 -4.67
C ALA A 88 -13.71 -3.56 -4.53
N GLU A 89 -13.49 -4.78 -4.02
CA GLU A 89 -14.55 -5.75 -3.71
C GLU A 89 -15.51 -5.20 -2.66
N ALA A 90 -14.98 -4.64 -1.55
CA ALA A 90 -15.79 -4.02 -0.51
C ALA A 90 -16.62 -2.86 -1.06
N LYS A 91 -16.05 -2.01 -1.93
CA LYS A 91 -16.78 -0.91 -2.59
C LYS A 91 -17.90 -1.44 -3.49
N ARG A 92 -17.62 -2.46 -4.31
CA ARG A 92 -18.62 -3.12 -5.15
C ARG A 92 -19.76 -3.68 -4.30
N GLN A 93 -19.43 -4.44 -3.26
CA GLN A 93 -20.43 -5.04 -2.38
C GLN A 93 -21.28 -3.96 -1.68
N ALA A 94 -20.64 -2.90 -1.19
CA ALA A 94 -21.35 -1.77 -0.59
C ALA A 94 -22.28 -1.08 -1.59
N SER A 95 -21.89 -0.95 -2.86
CA SER A 95 -22.75 -0.35 -3.90
C SER A 95 -23.97 -1.22 -4.22
N ILE A 96 -23.80 -2.55 -4.28
CA ILE A 96 -24.90 -3.50 -4.48
C ILE A 96 -25.88 -3.43 -3.31
N LEU A 97 -25.38 -3.52 -2.08
CA LEU A 97 -26.22 -3.44 -0.88
C LEU A 97 -26.97 -2.11 -0.79
N LYS A 98 -26.34 -1.00 -1.19
CA LYS A 98 -27.01 0.31 -1.28
C LYS A 98 -28.11 0.30 -2.33
N ALA A 99 -27.84 -0.19 -3.54
CA ALA A 99 -28.82 -0.27 -4.62
C ALA A 99 -30.02 -1.14 -4.21
N GLU A 100 -29.76 -2.32 -3.62
CA GLU A 100 -30.81 -3.17 -3.07
C GLU A 100 -31.64 -2.48 -1.98
N GLY A 101 -30.98 -1.76 -1.08
CA GLY A 101 -31.65 -0.96 -0.05
C GLY A 101 -32.57 0.10 -0.66
N TYR A 102 -32.10 0.81 -1.69
CA TYR A 102 -32.92 1.79 -2.41
C TYR A 102 -34.08 1.15 -3.16
N SER A 103 -33.88 0.04 -3.87
CA SER A 103 -34.95 -0.68 -4.57
C SER A 103 -36.02 -1.14 -3.59
N ARG A 104 -35.64 -1.80 -2.47
CA ARG A 104 -36.59 -2.21 -1.44
C ARG A 104 -37.34 -1.02 -0.85
N ALA A 105 -36.65 0.09 -0.58
CA ALA A 105 -37.29 1.30 -0.08
C ALA A 105 -38.29 1.87 -1.10
N LEU A 106 -37.92 1.94 -2.39
CA LEU A 106 -38.83 2.37 -3.45
C LEU A 106 -40.03 1.45 -3.60
N ASP A 107 -39.84 0.13 -3.52
CA ASP A 107 -40.92 -0.86 -3.56
C ASP A 107 -41.89 -0.65 -2.39
N THR A 108 -41.37 -0.43 -1.18
CA THR A 108 -42.22 -0.12 -0.01
C THR A 108 -42.98 1.19 -0.18
N ILE A 109 -42.33 2.24 -0.71
CA ILE A 109 -42.99 3.53 -0.97
C ILE A 109 -44.06 3.38 -2.05
N TYR A 110 -43.76 2.67 -3.14
CA TYR A 110 -44.72 2.42 -4.22
C TYR A 110 -45.94 1.65 -3.73
N ASN A 111 -45.73 0.59 -2.94
CA ASN A 111 -46.81 -0.20 -2.37
C ASN A 111 -47.71 0.64 -1.45
N VAL A 112 -47.13 1.48 -0.59
CA VAL A 112 -47.91 2.41 0.26
C VAL A 112 -48.61 3.48 -0.58
N ALA A 113 -47.96 4.02 -1.60
CA ALA A 113 -48.49 5.09 -2.44
C ALA A 113 -49.60 4.64 -3.41
N LYS A 114 -49.60 3.37 -3.83
CA LYS A 114 -50.63 2.79 -4.70
C LYS A 114 -52.03 2.88 -4.08
N ASP A 115 -52.12 2.84 -2.76
CA ASP A 115 -53.39 2.94 -2.02
C ASP A 115 -53.82 4.40 -1.77
N ILE A 116 -53.01 5.39 -2.13
CA ILE A 116 -53.28 6.81 -1.91
C ILE A 116 -53.89 7.45 -3.16
N ASP A 117 -55.07 8.07 -3.00
CA ASP A 117 -55.84 8.73 -4.06
C ASP A 117 -55.01 9.78 -4.85
N SER A 118 -55.21 9.82 -6.17
CA SER A 118 -54.44 10.63 -7.15
C SER A 118 -54.36 12.12 -6.78
N LYS A 119 -55.34 12.62 -6.03
CA LYS A 119 -55.42 14.03 -5.61
C LYS A 119 -54.32 14.41 -4.63
N THR A 120 -53.89 13.49 -3.77
CA THR A 120 -52.84 13.74 -2.75
C THR A 120 -51.44 13.80 -3.38
N LEU A 121 -51.17 12.97 -4.39
CA LEU A 121 -49.94 13.02 -5.18
C LEU A 121 -49.77 14.37 -5.89
N THR A 122 -50.85 14.93 -6.45
CA THR A 122 -50.81 16.26 -7.09
C THR A 122 -50.53 17.37 -6.08
N ILE A 123 -51.15 17.35 -4.89
CA ILE A 123 -50.88 18.34 -3.85
C ILE A 123 -49.43 18.23 -3.35
N GLN A 124 -48.91 17.03 -3.15
CA GLN A 124 -47.53 16.84 -2.71
C GLN A 124 -46.52 17.25 -3.80
N TYR A 125 -46.82 17.00 -5.08
CA TYR A 125 -46.02 17.49 -6.21
C TYR A 125 -46.02 19.02 -6.28
N LEU A 126 -47.19 19.67 -6.14
CA LEU A 126 -47.31 21.12 -6.08
C LEU A 126 -46.56 21.72 -4.88
N ASP A 127 -46.55 21.05 -3.73
CA ASP A 127 -45.84 21.53 -2.54
C ASP A 127 -44.32 21.31 -2.63
N ARG A 128 -43.87 20.20 -3.28
CA ARG A 128 -42.45 20.00 -3.63
C ARG A 128 -41.98 21.02 -4.67
N LEU A 129 -42.80 21.32 -5.68
CA LEU A 129 -42.53 22.39 -6.65
C LEU A 129 -42.48 23.76 -5.96
N ARG A 130 -43.40 24.06 -5.04
CA ARG A 130 -43.39 25.30 -4.26
C ARG A 130 -42.10 25.41 -3.44
N ASN A 131 -41.69 24.35 -2.76
CA ASN A 131 -40.47 24.33 -1.96
C ASN A 131 -39.19 24.40 -2.80
N ILE A 132 -39.19 23.88 -4.04
CA ILE A 132 -38.09 24.06 -4.99
C ILE A 132 -38.08 25.50 -5.52
N ALA A 133 -39.24 26.11 -5.74
CA ALA A 133 -39.38 27.50 -6.20
C ALA A 133 -39.07 28.55 -5.12
N THR A 134 -39.31 28.24 -3.84
CA THR A 134 -38.95 29.10 -2.69
C THR A 134 -37.55 28.82 -2.15
N GLY A 135 -36.93 27.70 -2.56
CA GLY A 135 -35.54 27.38 -2.31
C GLY A 135 -34.59 28.23 -3.17
N SER A 136 -33.78 29.06 -2.51
CA SER A 136 -32.92 30.08 -3.13
C SER A 136 -31.74 29.52 -3.95
N TRP A 137 -31.98 28.86 -5.10
CA TRP A 137 -30.92 28.47 -6.04
C TRP A 137 -30.94 29.33 -7.32
N LYS A 138 -30.03 30.33 -7.37
CA LYS A 138 -29.76 31.24 -8.50
C LYS A 138 -28.95 30.60 -9.65
N LYS A 139 -29.36 29.47 -10.23
CA LYS A 139 -28.77 28.98 -11.50
C LYS A 139 -29.88 28.53 -12.44
N TYR A 140 -30.30 29.45 -13.30
CA TYR A 140 -31.26 29.21 -14.36
C TYR A 140 -30.62 28.34 -15.45
N VAL A 141 -30.95 27.04 -15.44
CA VAL A 141 -30.88 26.23 -16.65
C VAL A 141 -32.30 26.20 -17.18
N ILE A 142 -32.59 27.01 -18.18
CA ILE A 142 -33.85 26.90 -18.92
C ILE A 142 -33.71 25.62 -19.75
N PRO A 143 -34.52 24.58 -19.48
CA PRO A 143 -34.53 23.37 -20.29
C PRO A 143 -34.81 23.74 -21.75
N THR A 144 -34.08 23.14 -22.68
CA THR A 144 -34.33 23.26 -24.12
C THR A 144 -35.72 22.77 -24.53
N GLU A 145 -36.40 22.01 -23.66
CA GLU A 145 -37.81 21.64 -23.81
C GLU A 145 -38.78 22.84 -23.72
N LEU A 146 -38.49 23.85 -22.88
CA LEU A 146 -39.30 25.07 -22.78
C LEU A 146 -39.14 25.95 -24.04
N LEU A 147 -37.96 25.95 -24.68
CA LEU A 147 -37.75 26.61 -25.97
C LEU A 147 -38.56 25.94 -27.09
N ASN A 148 -38.67 24.61 -27.06
CA ASN A 148 -39.48 23.86 -28.04
C ASN A 148 -40.98 24.13 -27.89
N ILE A 149 -41.48 24.28 -26.66
CA ILE A 149 -42.89 24.64 -26.40
C ILE A 149 -43.17 26.08 -26.85
N THR A 150 -42.27 27.03 -26.59
CA THR A 150 -42.40 28.41 -27.10
C THR A 150 -42.45 28.45 -28.63
N GLY A 151 -41.66 27.63 -29.33
CA GLY A 151 -41.73 27.51 -30.79
C GLY A 151 -43.06 26.94 -31.31
N GLN A 152 -43.67 26.00 -30.59
CA GLN A 152 -45.00 25.47 -30.94
C GLN A 152 -46.11 26.49 -30.65
N VAL A 153 -46.03 27.23 -29.54
CA VAL A 153 -46.97 28.31 -29.23
C VAL A 153 -46.85 29.46 -30.24
N GLY A 154 -45.62 29.80 -30.67
CA GLY A 154 -45.39 30.76 -31.76
C GLY A 154 -46.02 30.30 -33.07
N LYS A 155 -45.89 29.02 -33.44
CA LYS A 155 -46.55 28.44 -34.62
C LYS A 155 -48.08 28.42 -34.50
N ILE A 156 -48.62 28.21 -33.30
CA ILE A 156 -50.07 28.26 -33.06
C ILE A 156 -50.56 29.72 -33.16
N ILE A 157 -49.83 30.69 -32.61
CA ILE A 157 -50.16 32.11 -32.73
C ILE A 157 -50.04 32.59 -34.19
N ASP A 158 -49.04 32.14 -34.94
CA ASP A 158 -48.93 32.39 -36.38
C ASP A 158 -50.01 31.66 -37.18
N SER A 159 -50.45 30.47 -36.76
CA SER A 159 -51.59 29.76 -37.38
C SER A 159 -52.93 30.45 -37.11
N VAL A 160 -53.08 31.08 -35.93
CA VAL A 160 -54.24 31.88 -35.55
C VAL A 160 -54.21 33.25 -36.23
N SER A 161 -53.03 33.84 -36.42
CA SER A 161 -52.81 35.07 -37.18
C SER A 161 -53.03 34.86 -38.69
N SER A 162 -52.55 33.75 -39.26
CA SER A 162 -52.74 33.40 -40.68
C SER A 162 -54.16 32.88 -40.99
N GLY A 163 -54.88 32.35 -40.00
CA GLY A 163 -56.30 32.01 -40.08
C GLY A 163 -57.25 33.21 -40.20
N SER A 164 -56.77 34.44 -39.95
CA SER A 164 -57.54 35.68 -40.11
C SER A 164 -57.49 36.25 -41.54
N LYS A 165 -56.57 35.81 -42.41
CA LYS A 165 -56.36 36.40 -43.75
C LYS A 165 -56.91 35.64 -44.96
N SER A 166 -57.62 34.51 -44.81
CA SER A 166 -58.12 33.72 -45.96
C SER A 166 -59.64 33.77 -46.23
N LYS A 167 -60.41 34.61 -45.52
CA LYS A 167 -61.86 34.81 -45.78
C LYS A 167 -62.19 36.24 -46.24
N THR A 168 -61.57 36.73 -47.32
CA THR A 168 -62.20 37.77 -48.17
C THR A 168 -61.58 37.75 -49.56
N LYS A 169 -62.14 36.93 -50.47
CA LYS A 169 -62.26 37.17 -51.93
C LYS A 169 -62.61 35.86 -52.65
N LEU A 170 -63.90 35.61 -52.84
CA LEU A 170 -64.48 35.17 -54.12
C LEU A 170 -66.02 35.15 -54.05
N GLY A 171 -66.67 35.89 -54.96
CA GLY A 171 -68.13 36.03 -55.11
C GLY A 171 -68.57 37.51 -55.18
N GLN A 172 -68.13 38.26 -56.21
CA GLN A 172 -68.89 38.65 -57.42
C GLN A 172 -69.71 39.94 -57.25
N GLU A 173 -69.17 41.07 -57.71
CA GLU A 173 -69.65 41.96 -58.79
C GLU A 173 -68.56 42.97 -59.15
#